data_AF-A0A3C1LX69-F1
#
_entry.id   AF-A0A3C1LX69-F1
#
_cell.length_a   1.000
_cell.length_b   1.000
_cell.length_c   1.000
_cell.angle_alpha   90.00
_cell.angle_beta   90.00
_cell.angle_gamma   90.00
#
_symmetry.space_group_name_H-M   'P 1'
#
loop_
_entity.id
_entity.type
_entity.pdbx_description
1 polymer ?
#
loop_
_entity_poly.entity_id
_entity_poly.type
_entity_poly.pdbx_seq_one_letter_code
_entity_poly.pdbx_strand_id
1 'polypeptide(L)'
;MAIINTAWTNQPPKKYNHNNLIISEGQPNNFVYIVATGSVTIYENFFEGKPRRIADKSEGQIFGELSAITGKLATFTALAGPNCSCYVVTPSELEAYFKFNPSYAYDAVKQLCNYAGELLPEKYTKKAEPKPAASAAVNQYAQSPSAPNGAPAASSNGVSVKSGYSLFPEGHTAFNIIEPETFSSYICDYEVKCPCCGEKVTVKSQLWARFRLTTTDYDLRKHIANFEPVWFNIWTCSNCYYSAFYNDFEQGLSRGTIEELNKTLSTLRSNVSLTITSPKNVDQVFAQYYIALKLAETMSADNLVFSRLWLQLSWLYSDCGDSNMTQYAGKKALEYYNKAYYESHMTFDPQNEQQLLMVLAELNIRYGDKEKAFNQLYSVKTMKDGARIYRFKAETRIDELREMMKAEKKANSN
;
A
#
# COMPACT_ATOMS: atom_id res chain seq x y z
N MET A 1 14.26 30.31 37.81
CA MET A 1 14.43 29.63 36.50
C MET A 1 15.22 28.36 36.72
N ALA A 2 14.53 27.21 36.83
CA ALA A 2 15.24 25.94 36.92
C ALA A 2 15.65 25.52 35.50
N ILE A 3 16.90 25.76 35.13
CA ILE A 3 17.52 25.12 33.96
C ILE A 3 17.64 23.65 34.33
N ILE A 4 16.81 22.79 33.74
CA ILE A 4 16.96 21.35 33.91
C ILE A 4 17.56 20.79 32.64
N ASN A 5 18.80 20.41 32.82
CA ASN A 5 19.64 19.73 31.88
C ASN A 5 19.31 18.24 31.87
N THR A 6 18.45 17.81 30.97
CA THR A 6 18.47 16.41 30.56
C THR A 6 19.81 16.13 29.87
N ALA A 7 20.38 14.92 30.02
CA ALA A 7 21.71 14.61 29.50
C ALA A 7 21.87 14.92 28.00
N TRP A 8 20.78 14.80 27.24
CA TRP A 8 20.73 15.10 25.81
C TRP A 8 20.57 16.59 25.47
N THR A 9 19.99 17.44 26.34
CA THR A 9 19.85 18.89 26.07
C THR A 9 21.17 19.63 26.16
N ASN A 10 22.18 19.01 26.79
CA ASN A 10 23.57 19.47 26.79
C ASN A 10 24.37 19.01 25.58
N GLN A 11 23.86 18.06 24.80
CA GLN A 11 24.57 17.53 23.65
C GLN A 11 24.15 18.30 22.39
N PRO A 12 25.09 18.59 21.48
CA PRO A 12 24.73 19.21 20.22
C PRO A 12 23.77 18.28 19.43
N PRO A 13 22.75 18.82 18.74
CA PRO A 13 21.86 18.01 17.93
C PRO A 13 22.65 17.31 16.82
N LYS A 14 22.26 16.07 16.51
CA LYS A 14 22.89 15.29 15.45
C LYS A 14 22.58 15.94 14.11
N LYS A 15 23.63 16.24 13.34
CA LYS A 15 23.50 16.82 11.99
C LYS A 15 23.25 15.73 10.96
N TYR A 16 22.37 16.04 10.02
CA TYR A 16 22.04 15.19 8.88
C TYR A 16 22.26 15.97 7.59
N ASN A 17 22.89 15.35 6.60
CA ASN A 17 22.97 15.94 5.26
C ASN A 17 21.59 15.87 4.59
N HIS A 18 21.35 16.75 3.62
CA HIS A 18 20.12 16.71 2.84
C HIS A 18 19.90 15.31 2.22
N ASN A 19 18.66 14.83 2.27
CA ASN A 19 18.19 13.50 1.87
C ASN A 19 18.78 12.33 2.67
N ASN A 20 19.46 12.55 3.79
CA ASN A 20 19.83 11.45 4.68
C ASN A 20 18.59 10.77 5.26
N LEU A 21 18.59 9.44 5.21
CA LEU A 21 17.60 8.58 5.83
C LEU A 21 17.75 8.61 7.36
N ILE A 22 16.72 9.09 8.05
CA ILE A 22 16.66 9.14 9.51
C ILE A 22 15.92 7.93 10.07
N ILE A 23 14.74 7.63 9.51
CA ILE A 23 13.91 6.46 9.85
C ILE A 23 13.52 5.77 8.55
N SER A 24 13.50 4.44 8.54
CA SER A 24 13.05 3.63 7.41
C SER A 24 11.80 2.87 7.79
N GLU A 25 10.76 2.94 6.95
CA GLU A 25 9.51 2.20 7.16
C GLU A 25 9.77 0.70 7.33
N GLY A 26 9.05 0.08 8.26
CA GLY A 26 9.16 -1.34 8.57
C GLY A 26 10.43 -1.73 9.34
N GLN A 27 11.30 -0.78 9.71
CA GLN A 27 12.45 -1.04 10.58
C GLN A 27 12.12 -0.76 12.05
N PRO A 28 12.78 -1.44 13.00
CA PRO A 28 12.75 -1.04 14.40
C PRO A 28 13.28 0.40 14.56
N ASN A 29 12.60 1.20 15.37
CA ASN A 29 13.06 2.52 15.77
C ASN A 29 12.87 2.65 17.27
N ASN A 30 13.96 2.93 17.99
CA ASN A 30 13.97 3.03 19.45
C ASN A 30 14.12 4.47 19.94
N PHE A 31 14.14 5.45 19.02
CA PHE A 31 14.40 6.85 19.34
C PHE A 31 13.25 7.74 18.88
N VAL A 32 12.99 8.77 19.68
CA VAL A 32 12.20 9.93 19.30
C VAL A 32 13.14 11.01 18.82
N TYR A 33 12.74 11.73 17.79
CA TYR A 33 13.53 12.80 17.21
C TYR A 33 12.82 14.13 17.40
N ILE A 34 13.55 15.15 17.81
CA ILE A 34 13.08 16.54 17.87
C ILE A 34 13.88 17.34 16.86
N VAL A 35 13.22 17.97 15.89
CA VAL A 35 13.91 18.81 14.90
C VAL A 35 14.48 20.04 15.61
N ALA A 36 15.79 20.20 15.58
CA ALA A 36 16.49 21.33 16.18
C ALA A 36 16.67 22.47 15.16
N THR A 37 17.08 22.14 13.93
CA THR A 37 17.18 23.09 12.82
C THR A 37 16.73 22.46 11.50
N GLY A 38 16.22 23.27 10.57
CA GLY A 38 15.86 22.80 9.23
C GLY A 38 14.52 22.06 9.18
N SER A 39 14.44 21.00 8.38
CA SER A 39 13.21 20.19 8.25
C SER A 39 13.46 18.70 8.08
N VAL A 40 12.43 17.90 8.32
CA VAL A 40 12.40 16.46 8.01
C VAL A 40 11.13 16.15 7.24
N THR A 41 11.27 15.49 6.10
CA THR A 41 10.14 15.08 5.26
C THR A 41 9.77 13.64 5.58
N ILE A 42 8.50 13.41 5.90
CA ILE A 42 7.93 12.08 6.13
C ILE A 42 7.35 11.55 4.83
N TYR A 43 7.78 10.35 4.44
CA TYR A 43 7.33 9.61 3.28
C TYR A 43 6.68 8.29 3.69
N GLU A 44 5.65 7.90 2.96
CA GLU A 44 5.08 6.56 3.02
C GLU A 44 5.54 5.81 1.76
N ASN A 45 6.21 4.67 1.95
CA ASN A 45 6.67 3.84 0.86
C ASN A 45 5.60 2.78 0.58
N PHE A 46 4.80 3.03 -0.46
CA PHE A 46 4.08 1.92 -1.07
C PHE A 46 5.02 1.16 -2.01
N PHE A 47 4.97 -0.16 -1.90
CA PHE A 47 5.26 -1.11 -2.97
C PHE A 47 4.55 -0.75 -4.30
N GLU A 48 3.56 0.14 -4.22
CA GLU A 48 2.66 0.56 -5.29
C GLU A 48 2.98 1.95 -5.89
N GLY A 49 4.17 2.55 -5.74
CA GLY A 49 4.47 3.78 -6.50
C GLY A 49 5.59 4.65 -5.97
N LYS A 50 5.61 5.92 -6.42
CA LYS A 50 6.55 6.94 -5.93
C LYS A 50 6.31 7.21 -4.44
N PRO A 51 7.35 7.44 -3.62
CA PRO A 51 7.20 7.77 -2.21
C PRO A 51 6.22 8.94 -2.04
N ARG A 52 5.12 8.72 -1.32
CA ARG A 52 4.14 9.77 -1.07
C ARG A 52 4.63 10.62 0.09
N ARG A 53 4.84 11.92 -0.15
CA ARG A 53 5.15 12.88 0.91
C ARG A 53 3.92 13.08 1.78
N ILE A 54 4.06 12.81 3.08
CA ILE A 54 2.97 12.83 4.06
C ILE A 54 2.92 14.15 4.80
N ALA A 55 4.08 14.58 5.31
CA ALA A 55 4.20 15.78 6.11
C ALA A 55 5.64 16.26 6.14
N ASP A 56 5.82 17.53 6.47
CA ASP A 56 7.11 18.10 6.87
C ASP A 56 7.10 18.36 8.36
N LYS A 57 8.23 18.06 9.00
CA LYS A 57 8.50 18.39 10.39
C LYS A 57 9.47 19.55 10.45
N SER A 58 9.03 20.64 11.07
CA SER A 58 9.82 21.86 11.31
C SER A 58 10.42 21.86 12.71
N GLU A 59 11.27 22.84 12.98
CA GLU A 59 11.91 23.05 14.28
C GLU A 59 10.93 22.97 15.47
N GLY A 60 11.34 22.26 16.52
CA GLY A 60 10.55 21.99 17.72
C GLY A 60 9.59 20.79 17.61
N GLN A 61 9.25 20.35 16.39
CA GLN A 61 8.33 19.22 16.20
C GLN A 61 9.01 17.87 16.40
N ILE A 62 8.22 16.91 16.91
CA ILE A 62 8.66 15.53 17.14
C ILE A 62 8.33 14.59 15.98
N PHE A 63 9.10 13.53 15.80
CA PHE A 63 8.76 12.40 14.95
C PHE A 63 9.42 11.09 15.41
N GLY A 64 8.89 9.96 14.93
CA GLY A 64 9.37 8.62 15.29
C GLY A 64 8.88 8.14 16.66
N GLU A 65 8.06 8.95 17.32
CA GLU A 65 7.53 8.68 18.66
C GLU A 65 6.66 7.44 18.71
N LEU A 66 5.84 7.19 17.68
CA LEU A 66 4.94 6.04 17.65
C LEU A 66 5.70 4.72 17.76
N SER A 67 6.71 4.49 16.92
CA SER A 67 7.51 3.26 16.94
C SER A 67 8.39 3.17 18.18
N ALA A 68 9.02 4.26 18.58
CA ALA A 68 9.90 4.29 19.76
C ALA A 68 9.16 4.02 21.07
N ILE A 69 7.95 4.56 21.24
CA ILE A 69 7.17 4.42 22.48
C ILE A 69 6.42 3.08 22.52
N THR A 70 5.86 2.64 21.39
CA THR A 70 5.05 1.42 21.35
C THR A 70 5.86 0.13 21.12
N GLY A 71 7.14 0.26 20.75
CA GLY A 71 8.00 -0.86 20.37
C GLY A 71 7.62 -1.50 19.02
N LYS A 72 6.69 -0.90 18.26
CA LYS A 72 6.30 -1.37 16.93
C LYS A 72 7.30 -0.92 15.87
N LEU A 73 7.25 -1.55 14.70
CA LEU A 73 8.03 -1.12 13.54
C LEU A 73 7.63 0.30 13.11
N ALA A 74 8.59 1.04 12.56
CA ALA A 74 8.36 2.36 12.00
C ALA A 74 7.29 2.30 10.89
N THR A 75 6.32 3.20 10.95
CA THR A 75 5.18 3.24 10.03
C THR A 75 5.43 4.12 8.80
N PHE A 76 6.58 4.79 8.73
CA PHE A 76 6.95 5.70 7.66
C PHE A 76 8.47 5.78 7.50
N THR A 77 8.90 6.33 6.37
CA THR A 77 10.28 6.73 6.09
C THR A 77 10.45 8.22 6.38
N ALA A 78 11.56 8.64 6.99
CA ALA A 78 11.86 10.04 7.29
C ALA A 78 13.20 10.45 6.66
N LEU A 79 13.20 11.50 5.84
CA LEU A 79 14.39 12.03 5.17
C LEU A 79 14.70 13.46 5.63
N ALA A 80 15.99 13.76 5.82
CA ALA A 80 16.46 15.08 6.23
C ALA A 80 16.32 16.12 5.10
N GLY A 81 15.74 17.28 5.41
CA GLY A 81 15.77 18.47 4.57
C GLY A 81 17.13 19.18 4.59
N PRO A 82 17.27 20.32 3.88
CA PRO A 82 18.48 21.14 3.96
C PRO A 82 18.74 21.65 5.39
N ASN A 83 20.01 21.68 5.81
CA ASN A 83 20.44 22.16 7.14
C ASN A 83 19.78 21.45 8.34
N CYS A 84 19.43 20.17 8.18
CA CYS A 84 18.71 19.40 9.17
C CYS A 84 19.62 18.99 10.35
N SER A 85 19.19 19.29 11.58
CA SER A 85 19.73 18.68 12.79
C SER A 85 18.62 18.29 13.73
N CYS A 86 18.77 17.16 14.43
CA CYS A 86 17.76 16.64 15.35
C CYS A 86 18.40 16.25 16.69
N TYR A 87 17.68 16.51 17.79
CA TYR A 87 17.95 15.79 19.04
C TYR A 87 17.41 14.37 18.92
N VAL A 88 18.21 13.39 19.30
CA VAL A 88 17.87 11.97 19.28
C VAL A 88 17.74 11.52 20.72
N VAL A 89 16.53 11.16 21.14
CA VAL A 89 16.22 10.88 22.54
C VAL A 89 15.50 9.55 22.67
N THR A 90 15.74 8.84 23.77
CA THR A 90 14.97 7.66 24.12
C THR A 90 13.61 8.03 24.71
N PRO A 91 12.61 7.13 24.72
CA PRO A 91 11.33 7.37 25.38
C PRO A 91 11.47 7.79 26.86
N SER A 92 12.40 7.18 27.60
CA SER A 92 12.64 7.52 29.01
C SER A 92 13.24 8.91 29.19
N GLU A 93 14.12 9.34 28.28
CA GLU A 93 14.67 10.71 28.28
C GLU A 93 13.63 11.75 27.90
N LEU A 94 12.74 11.42 26.96
CA LEU A 94 11.62 12.27 26.59
C LEU A 94 10.62 12.41 27.74
N GLU A 95 10.30 11.30 28.44
CA GLU A 95 9.44 11.32 29.61
C GLU A 95 10.03 12.19 30.72
N ALA A 96 11.33 12.05 31.00
CA ALA A 96 12.03 12.91 31.95
C ALA A 96 11.95 14.39 31.53
N TYR A 97 12.13 14.68 30.24
CA TYR A 97 12.01 16.04 29.71
C TYR A 97 10.60 16.61 29.86
N PHE A 98 9.55 15.82 29.60
CA PHE A 98 8.16 16.22 29.75
C PHE A 98 7.79 16.56 31.21
N LYS A 99 8.35 15.83 32.19
CA LYS A 99 8.14 16.12 33.63
C LYS A 99 8.55 17.54 34.00
N PHE A 100 9.58 18.08 33.33
CA PHE A 100 10.12 19.41 33.61
C PHE A 100 9.66 20.48 32.61
N ASN A 101 9.11 20.07 31.46
CA ASN A 101 8.59 20.97 30.42
C ASN A 101 7.14 20.60 30.04
N PRO A 102 6.15 20.79 30.94
CA PRO A 102 4.77 20.39 30.68
C PRO A 102 4.13 21.13 29.48
N SER A 103 4.56 22.36 29.21
CA SER A 103 4.13 23.11 28.01
C SER A 103 4.56 22.42 26.73
N TYR A 104 5.82 22.00 26.64
CA TYR A 104 6.33 21.25 25.50
C TYR A 104 5.65 19.88 25.37
N ALA A 105 5.40 19.20 26.49
CA ALA A 105 4.63 17.96 26.50
C ALA A 105 3.22 18.18 25.91
N TYR A 106 2.56 19.27 26.28
CA TYR A 106 1.28 19.65 25.71
C TYR A 106 1.37 19.97 24.21
N ASP A 107 2.41 20.66 23.76
CA ASP A 107 2.63 20.94 22.33
C ASP A 107 2.89 19.66 21.52
N ALA A 108 3.65 18.71 22.08
CA ALA A 108 3.85 17.38 21.49
C ALA A 108 2.54 16.59 21.40
N VAL A 109 1.72 16.62 22.45
CA VAL A 109 0.37 16.02 22.44
C VAL A 109 -0.52 16.71 21.41
N LYS A 110 -0.48 18.04 21.32
CA LYS A 110 -1.23 18.81 20.32
C LYS A 110 -0.79 18.44 18.90
N GLN A 111 0.50 18.25 18.67
CA GLN A 111 1.02 17.76 17.40
C GLN A 111 0.45 16.36 17.07
N LEU A 112 0.44 15.44 18.04
CA LEU A 112 -0.15 14.11 17.86
C LEU A 112 -1.66 14.16 17.60
N CYS A 113 -2.39 15.03 18.31
CA CYS A 113 -3.82 15.25 18.11
C CYS A 113 -4.12 15.86 16.74
N ASN A 114 -3.31 16.81 16.26
CA ASN A 114 -3.44 17.38 14.93
C ASN A 114 -3.20 16.31 13.87
N TYR A 115 -2.13 15.53 14.02
CA TYR A 115 -1.84 14.40 13.13
C TYR A 115 -3.00 13.39 13.14
N ALA A 116 -3.49 13.00 14.31
CA ALA A 116 -4.66 12.12 14.41
C ALA A 116 -5.92 12.75 13.79
N GLY A 117 -6.09 14.07 13.91
CA GLY A 117 -7.18 14.86 13.34
C GLY A 117 -7.16 14.94 11.81
N GLU A 118 -5.99 15.06 11.21
CA GLU A 118 -5.79 14.98 9.75
C GLU A 118 -6.15 13.58 9.20
N LEU A 119 -6.16 12.58 10.07
CA LEU A 119 -6.54 11.20 9.75
C LEU A 119 -8.03 10.94 10.03
N LEU A 120 -8.77 11.94 10.51
CA LEU A 120 -10.22 11.85 10.71
C LEU A 120 -10.97 12.27 9.43
N PRO A 121 -12.06 11.56 9.07
CA PRO A 121 -12.97 12.00 8.00
C PRO A 121 -13.51 13.42 8.27
N GLU A 122 -13.73 14.24 7.23
CA GLU A 122 -14.19 15.64 7.35
C GLU A 122 -15.43 15.83 8.24
N LYS A 123 -16.33 14.85 8.30
CA LYS A 123 -17.51 14.92 9.18
C LYS A 123 -17.16 15.04 10.68
N TYR A 124 -15.94 14.67 11.08
CA TYR A 124 -15.44 14.75 12.46
C TYR A 124 -14.52 15.96 12.71
N THR A 125 -14.20 16.78 11.70
CA THR A 125 -13.41 18.01 11.89
C THR A 125 -14.29 19.20 12.33
N LYS A 126 -15.62 19.05 12.24
CA LYS A 126 -16.59 19.98 12.83
C LYS A 126 -16.65 19.78 14.36
N LYS A 127 -16.41 20.84 15.14
CA LYS A 127 -16.47 20.81 16.62
C LYS A 127 -17.84 20.29 17.09
N ALA A 128 -17.87 19.25 17.91
CA ALA A 128 -19.08 18.70 18.50
C ALA A 128 -18.94 18.49 20.03
N GLU A 129 -20.05 18.71 20.74
CA GLU A 129 -20.21 18.64 22.20
C GLU A 129 -20.20 17.19 22.75
N PRO A 130 -19.88 16.96 24.04
CA PRO A 130 -19.49 15.63 24.54
C PRO A 130 -20.60 14.84 25.24
N LYS A 131 -20.79 13.55 24.89
CA LYS A 131 -21.12 12.41 25.81
C LYS A 131 -21.23 11.04 25.10
N PRO A 132 -21.32 9.89 25.84
CA PRO A 132 -20.21 9.08 26.34
C PRO A 132 -20.09 7.69 25.64
N ALA A 133 -18.99 6.99 25.96
CA ALA A 133 -18.50 5.78 25.31
C ALA A 133 -19.23 4.47 25.65
N ALA A 134 -19.14 3.51 24.72
CA ALA A 134 -19.35 2.08 24.97
C ALA A 134 -18.35 1.21 24.20
N SER A 135 -18.21 -0.02 24.69
CA SER A 135 -17.03 -0.89 24.77
C SER A 135 -16.65 -1.71 23.54
N ALA A 136 -15.40 -2.21 23.62
CA ALA A 136 -14.75 -3.15 22.71
C ALA A 136 -15.38 -4.55 22.67
N ALA A 137 -15.31 -5.18 21.50
CA ALA A 137 -15.41 -6.62 21.34
C ALA A 137 -14.25 -7.11 20.46
N VAL A 138 -13.59 -8.18 20.93
CA VAL A 138 -12.66 -9.02 20.19
C VAL A 138 -13.51 -10.05 19.45
N ASN A 139 -13.25 -10.32 18.16
CA ASN A 139 -13.38 -11.68 17.66
C ASN A 139 -12.65 -11.96 16.33
N GLN A 140 -12.37 -13.25 16.19
CA GLN A 140 -11.55 -13.95 15.23
C GLN A 140 -12.20 -14.02 13.84
N TYR A 141 -11.41 -13.84 12.78
CA TYR A 141 -11.81 -14.16 11.42
C TYR A 141 -11.29 -15.55 11.05
N ALA A 142 -12.21 -16.51 11.01
CA ALA A 142 -12.11 -17.73 10.23
C ALA A 142 -13.46 -17.93 9.54
N GLN A 143 -13.61 -17.39 8.34
CA GLN A 143 -14.60 -17.87 7.37
C GLN A 143 -13.92 -17.98 6.01
N SER A 144 -13.82 -19.22 5.54
CA SER A 144 -13.40 -19.58 4.20
C SER A 144 -14.37 -19.00 3.17
N PRO A 145 -13.90 -18.49 2.02
CA PRO A 145 -14.79 -18.03 0.96
C PRO A 145 -15.57 -19.20 0.38
N SER A 146 -16.88 -19.01 0.23
CA SER A 146 -17.75 -19.88 -0.56
C SER A 146 -17.32 -19.89 -2.03
N ALA A 147 -17.29 -21.08 -2.63
CA ALA A 147 -16.88 -21.37 -4.00
C ALA A 147 -17.54 -20.47 -5.07
N PRO A 148 -16.92 -20.35 -6.27
CA PRO A 148 -17.48 -19.62 -7.40
C PRO A 148 -18.90 -20.12 -7.73
N ASN A 149 -19.87 -19.23 -7.72
CA ASN A 149 -21.18 -19.49 -8.31
C ASN A 149 -20.97 -19.42 -9.83
N GLY A 150 -20.84 -20.56 -10.51
CA GLY A 150 -20.51 -20.69 -11.94
C GLY A 150 -21.46 -20.02 -12.96
N ALA A 151 -22.09 -18.91 -12.61
CA ALA A 151 -22.80 -18.02 -13.50
C ALA A 151 -21.81 -17.19 -14.34
N PRO A 152 -22.08 -17.00 -15.64
CA PRO A 152 -21.22 -16.20 -16.51
C PRO A 152 -21.16 -14.74 -16.05
N ALA A 153 -19.97 -14.14 -16.06
CA ALA A 153 -19.71 -12.76 -15.61
C ALA A 153 -20.40 -11.64 -16.43
N ALA A 154 -21.26 -12.00 -17.39
CA ALA A 154 -21.94 -11.07 -18.29
C ALA A 154 -22.93 -10.12 -17.57
N SER A 155 -23.42 -10.50 -16.38
CA SER A 155 -24.26 -9.66 -15.54
C SER A 155 -24.15 -10.07 -14.08
N SER A 156 -23.66 -9.16 -13.23
CA SER A 156 -23.57 -9.34 -11.79
C SER A 156 -23.91 -8.06 -11.03
N ASN A 157 -23.76 -8.06 -9.70
CA ASN A 157 -24.20 -6.96 -8.84
C ASN A 157 -23.42 -5.66 -9.12
N GLY A 158 -24.03 -4.76 -9.89
CA GLY A 158 -23.47 -3.46 -10.24
C GLY A 158 -22.55 -3.46 -11.47
N VAL A 159 -22.42 -4.60 -12.16
CA VAL A 159 -21.67 -4.72 -13.42
C VAL A 159 -22.50 -5.46 -14.47
N SER A 160 -22.69 -4.87 -15.64
CA SER A 160 -23.23 -5.59 -16.79
C SER A 160 -22.39 -5.32 -18.04
N VAL A 161 -22.19 -6.36 -18.84
CA VAL A 161 -21.39 -6.32 -20.07
C VAL A 161 -22.27 -6.75 -21.24
N LYS A 162 -22.33 -5.92 -22.28
CA LYS A 162 -23.10 -6.22 -23.49
C LYS A 162 -22.55 -7.46 -24.19
N SER A 163 -23.47 -8.28 -24.73
CA SER A 163 -23.12 -9.46 -25.53
C SER A 163 -22.13 -9.10 -26.65
N GLY A 164 -21.04 -9.87 -26.75
CA GLY A 164 -19.98 -9.66 -27.75
C GLY A 164 -18.85 -8.71 -27.33
N TYR A 165 -18.96 -8.04 -26.18
CA TYR A 165 -17.87 -7.26 -25.60
C TYR A 165 -17.18 -8.03 -24.47
N SER A 166 -15.85 -8.12 -24.48
CA SER A 166 -15.08 -8.81 -23.45
C SER A 166 -14.34 -7.80 -22.57
N LEU A 167 -14.87 -7.52 -21.38
CA LEU A 167 -14.14 -6.79 -20.34
C LEU A 167 -13.21 -7.72 -19.56
N PHE A 168 -13.73 -8.90 -19.23
CA PHE A 168 -13.05 -9.90 -18.42
C PHE A 168 -12.36 -10.94 -19.31
N PRO A 169 -11.26 -11.56 -18.84
CA PRO A 169 -10.63 -12.68 -19.54
C PRO A 169 -11.49 -13.94 -19.49
N GLU A 170 -11.19 -14.87 -20.39
CA GLU A 170 -11.80 -16.21 -20.37
C GLU A 170 -11.55 -16.89 -19.01
N GLY A 171 -12.59 -17.54 -18.48
CA GLY A 171 -12.57 -18.19 -17.17
C GLY A 171 -13.04 -17.31 -16.00
N HIS A 172 -13.12 -15.98 -16.17
CA HIS A 172 -13.69 -15.12 -15.12
C HIS A 172 -15.19 -15.38 -14.94
N THR A 173 -15.61 -15.55 -13.68
CA THR A 173 -17.01 -15.75 -13.27
C THR A 173 -17.46 -14.64 -12.34
N ALA A 174 -18.78 -14.52 -12.12
CA ALA A 174 -19.32 -13.57 -11.15
C ALA A 174 -19.18 -14.09 -9.71
N PHE A 175 -18.83 -13.20 -8.80
CA PHE A 175 -18.64 -13.48 -7.38
C PHE A 175 -19.64 -12.67 -6.55
N ASN A 176 -20.47 -13.33 -5.75
CA ASN A 176 -21.46 -12.64 -4.93
C ASN A 176 -20.92 -12.27 -3.53
N ILE A 177 -19.71 -11.72 -3.48
CA ILE A 177 -19.07 -11.30 -2.22
C ILE A 177 -19.32 -9.80 -2.03
N ILE A 178 -19.92 -9.44 -0.89
CA ILE A 178 -20.22 -8.07 -0.52
C ILE A 178 -19.12 -7.56 0.43
N GLU A 179 -18.77 -6.29 0.28
CA GLU A 179 -17.85 -5.56 1.16
C GLU A 179 -18.21 -5.78 2.64
N PRO A 180 -17.30 -6.33 3.46
CA PRO A 180 -17.55 -6.50 4.89
C PRO A 180 -17.84 -5.18 5.60
N GLU A 181 -18.80 -5.19 6.53
CA GLU A 181 -19.20 -3.98 7.30
C GLU A 181 -18.02 -3.32 8.03
N THR A 182 -17.02 -4.11 8.45
CA THR A 182 -15.82 -3.61 9.12
C THR A 182 -15.03 -2.62 8.28
N PHE A 183 -15.09 -2.71 6.94
CA PHE A 183 -14.34 -1.84 6.04
C PHE A 183 -14.76 -0.38 6.17
N SER A 184 -16.01 -0.11 6.53
CA SER A 184 -16.54 1.24 6.75
C SER A 184 -15.73 2.06 7.77
N SER A 185 -15.04 1.39 8.70
CA SER A 185 -14.17 2.04 9.68
C SER A 185 -12.78 2.37 9.14
N TYR A 186 -12.41 1.92 7.95
CA TYR A 186 -11.10 2.10 7.33
C TYR A 186 -11.14 2.93 6.06
N ILE A 187 -12.31 3.42 5.66
CA ILE A 187 -12.51 4.23 4.46
C ILE A 187 -13.28 5.50 4.77
N CYS A 188 -13.08 6.53 3.95
CA CYS A 188 -13.90 7.73 3.96
C CYS A 188 -14.21 8.19 2.54
N ASP A 189 -15.26 9.01 2.41
CA ASP A 189 -15.50 9.74 1.17
C ASP A 189 -14.37 10.77 0.96
N TYR A 190 -13.89 10.86 -0.27
CA TYR A 190 -12.91 11.84 -0.72
C TYR A 190 -13.37 12.38 -2.07
N GLU A 191 -13.48 13.71 -2.18
CA GLU A 191 -13.82 14.36 -3.44
C GLU A 191 -12.55 14.61 -4.24
N VAL A 192 -12.49 14.08 -5.45
CA VAL A 192 -11.35 14.20 -6.35
C VAL A 192 -11.79 14.70 -7.72
N LYS A 193 -10.94 15.49 -8.37
CA LYS A 193 -11.17 15.90 -9.76
C LYS A 193 -10.60 14.83 -10.71
N CYS A 194 -11.42 14.27 -11.57
CA CYS A 194 -10.96 13.31 -12.57
C CYS A 194 -9.99 13.98 -13.56
N PRO A 195 -8.76 13.47 -13.75
CA PRO A 195 -7.79 14.08 -14.67
C PRO A 195 -8.17 13.91 -16.15
N CYS A 196 -9.05 12.94 -16.45
CA CYS A 196 -9.44 12.63 -17.82
C CYS A 196 -10.61 13.51 -18.30
N CYS A 197 -11.71 13.56 -17.55
CA CYS A 197 -12.91 14.32 -17.96
C CYS A 197 -13.14 15.61 -17.16
N GLY A 198 -12.35 15.88 -16.12
CA GLY A 198 -12.45 17.09 -15.30
C GLY A 198 -13.58 17.11 -14.27
N GLU A 199 -14.43 16.08 -14.25
CA GLU A 199 -15.58 15.97 -13.35
C GLU A 199 -15.14 15.79 -11.89
N LYS A 200 -15.89 16.37 -10.95
CA LYS A 200 -15.70 16.08 -9.52
C LYS A 200 -16.40 14.79 -9.18
N VAL A 201 -15.66 13.84 -8.62
CA VAL A 201 -16.20 12.53 -8.25
C VAL A 201 -15.85 12.20 -6.81
N THR A 202 -16.78 11.55 -6.12
CA THR A 202 -16.54 11.02 -4.78
C THR A 202 -15.99 9.60 -4.90
N VAL A 203 -14.84 9.36 -4.30
CA VAL A 203 -14.20 8.04 -4.21
C VAL A 203 -14.08 7.62 -2.74
N LYS A 204 -13.86 6.32 -2.49
CA LYS A 204 -13.56 5.79 -1.16
C LYS A 204 -12.05 5.81 -0.95
N SER A 205 -11.58 6.75 -0.15
CA SER A 205 -10.17 6.84 0.25
C SER A 205 -9.90 6.00 1.49
N GLN A 206 -8.69 5.43 1.58
CA GLN A 206 -8.27 4.57 2.67
C GLN A 206 -7.73 5.39 3.84
N LEU A 207 -8.13 5.06 5.07
CA LEU A 207 -7.69 5.69 6.31
C LEU A 207 -6.49 4.94 6.88
N TRP A 208 -5.32 5.15 6.26
CA TRP A 208 -4.04 4.49 6.57
C TRP A 208 -3.69 4.45 8.05
N ALA A 209 -4.00 5.51 8.79
CA ALA A 209 -3.75 5.58 10.23
C ALA A 209 -4.49 4.55 11.07
N ARG A 210 -5.59 4.00 10.54
CA ARG A 210 -6.37 2.96 11.19
C ARG A 210 -5.81 1.58 10.89
N PHE A 211 -4.88 1.46 9.95
CA PHE A 211 -4.33 0.18 9.56
C PHE A 211 -3.54 -0.42 10.72
N ARG A 212 -3.89 -1.67 11.03
CA ARG A 212 -3.14 -2.52 11.95
C ARG A 212 -2.59 -3.67 11.13
N LEU A 213 -1.34 -3.52 10.68
CA LEU A 213 -0.63 -4.56 9.97
C LEU A 213 -0.55 -5.81 10.85
N THR A 214 -1.08 -6.94 10.36
CA THR A 214 -1.01 -8.24 11.04
C THR A 214 0.19 -9.03 10.55
N THR A 215 0.34 -9.14 9.24
CA THR A 215 1.47 -9.82 8.60
C THR A 215 1.76 -9.26 7.21
N THR A 216 2.88 -9.68 6.63
CA THR A 216 3.25 -9.37 5.26
C THR A 216 3.81 -10.62 4.61
N ASP A 217 3.14 -11.05 3.54
CA ASP A 217 3.49 -12.25 2.77
C ASP A 217 4.83 -12.07 2.04
N TYR A 218 5.34 -13.17 1.46
CA TYR A 218 6.58 -13.14 0.69
C TYR A 218 6.44 -12.44 -0.67
N ASP A 219 5.23 -12.38 -1.23
CA ASP A 219 4.88 -11.51 -2.37
C ASP A 219 4.55 -10.07 -1.93
N LEU A 220 4.83 -9.74 -0.67
CA LEU A 220 4.68 -8.42 -0.06
C LEU A 220 3.24 -7.94 0.10
N ARG A 221 2.24 -8.82 -0.03
CA ARG A 221 0.87 -8.51 0.37
C ARG A 221 0.81 -8.15 1.84
N LYS A 222 0.33 -6.94 2.17
CA LYS A 222 0.12 -6.48 3.55
C LYS A 222 -1.26 -6.93 4.02
N HIS A 223 -1.32 -7.73 5.08
CA HIS A 223 -2.58 -8.11 5.71
C HIS A 223 -2.92 -7.12 6.82
N ILE A 224 -4.09 -6.49 6.73
CA ILE A 224 -4.56 -5.50 7.71
C ILE A 224 -5.72 -6.09 8.51
N ALA A 225 -5.69 -5.93 9.83
CA ALA A 225 -6.76 -6.45 10.67
C ALA A 225 -8.12 -5.85 10.27
N ASN A 226 -9.07 -6.71 9.90
CA ASN A 226 -10.45 -6.38 9.54
C ASN A 226 -10.62 -5.51 8.27
N PHE A 227 -9.58 -5.43 7.43
CA PHE A 227 -9.59 -4.58 6.23
C PHE A 227 -8.74 -5.19 5.10
N GLU A 228 -9.22 -5.12 3.87
CA GLU A 228 -8.47 -5.55 2.68
C GLU A 228 -8.25 -4.38 1.71
N PRO A 229 -7.02 -3.82 1.63
CA PRO A 229 -6.69 -2.70 0.75
C PRO A 229 -7.02 -2.92 -0.74
N VAL A 230 -6.91 -4.15 -1.25
CA VAL A 230 -7.15 -4.47 -2.67
C VAL A 230 -8.55 -4.03 -3.14
N TRP A 231 -9.55 -3.95 -2.25
CA TRP A 231 -10.89 -3.47 -2.60
C TRP A 231 -10.97 -1.97 -2.94
N PHE A 232 -9.97 -1.19 -2.54
CA PHE A 232 -9.97 0.27 -2.63
C PHE A 232 -8.74 0.85 -3.30
N ASN A 233 -7.80 0.00 -3.72
CA ASN A 233 -6.58 0.44 -4.39
C ASN A 233 -6.83 1.08 -5.76
N ILE A 234 -7.92 0.72 -6.45
CA ILE A 234 -8.33 1.35 -7.71
C ILE A 234 -9.45 2.36 -7.47
N TRP A 235 -9.18 3.61 -7.83
CA TRP A 235 -10.19 4.66 -7.93
C TRP A 235 -10.73 4.72 -9.35
N THR A 236 -12.04 4.90 -9.47
CA THR A 236 -12.73 4.97 -10.76
C THR A 236 -13.64 6.19 -10.79
N CYS A 237 -13.50 7.00 -11.83
CA CYS A 237 -14.41 8.10 -12.10
C CYS A 237 -15.80 7.56 -12.47
N SER A 238 -16.83 7.91 -11.70
CA SER A 238 -18.21 7.50 -11.96
C SER A 238 -18.80 8.06 -13.27
N ASN A 239 -18.23 9.13 -13.82
CA ASN A 239 -18.69 9.76 -15.06
C ASN A 239 -18.05 9.13 -16.32
N CYS A 240 -16.72 9.07 -16.38
CA CYS A 240 -16.01 8.62 -17.58
C CYS A 240 -15.40 7.22 -17.48
N TYR A 241 -15.39 6.59 -16.29
CA TYR A 241 -14.74 5.30 -15.99
C TYR A 241 -13.20 5.31 -16.02
N TYR A 242 -12.55 6.48 -16.09
CA TYR A 242 -11.11 6.56 -15.86
C TYR A 242 -10.77 5.89 -14.52
N SER A 243 -9.92 4.87 -14.58
CA SER A 243 -9.58 4.01 -13.46
C SER A 243 -8.06 3.89 -13.34
N ALA A 244 -7.55 4.16 -12.15
CA ALA A 244 -6.12 4.12 -11.85
C ALA A 244 -5.94 3.79 -10.36
N PHE A 245 -4.71 3.44 -9.97
CA PHE A 245 -4.38 3.32 -8.56
C PHE A 245 -4.65 4.64 -7.84
N TYR A 246 -5.13 4.60 -6.60
CA TYR A 246 -5.51 5.79 -5.83
C TYR A 246 -4.38 6.84 -5.76
N ASN A 247 -3.12 6.39 -5.64
CA ASN A 247 -1.93 7.25 -5.58
C ASN A 247 -1.51 7.82 -6.95
N ASP A 248 -1.98 7.20 -8.03
CA ASP A 248 -1.70 7.60 -9.40
C ASP A 248 -2.90 8.33 -10.04
N PHE A 249 -4.08 8.31 -9.39
CA PHE A 249 -5.34 8.80 -9.98
C PHE A 249 -5.32 10.29 -10.29
N GLU A 250 -4.74 11.11 -9.43
CA GLU A 250 -4.67 12.57 -9.62
C GLU A 250 -3.50 13.02 -10.50
N GLN A 251 -2.69 12.08 -11.02
CA GLN A 251 -1.58 12.43 -11.89
C GLN A 251 -2.09 13.08 -13.18
N GLY A 252 -1.44 14.19 -13.55
CA GLY A 252 -1.80 14.95 -14.74
C GLY A 252 -1.62 14.14 -16.02
N LEU A 253 -2.62 14.18 -16.89
CA LEU A 253 -2.60 13.53 -18.20
C LEU A 253 -2.32 14.56 -19.30
N SER A 254 -1.52 14.18 -20.29
CA SER A 254 -1.30 15.03 -21.46
C SER A 254 -2.57 15.12 -22.31
N ARG A 255 -2.72 16.21 -23.09
CA ARG A 255 -3.88 16.38 -23.99
C ARG A 255 -4.03 15.22 -24.98
N GLY A 256 -2.92 14.73 -25.54
CA GLY A 256 -2.94 13.58 -26.46
C GLY A 256 -3.37 12.29 -25.77
N THR A 257 -2.90 12.07 -24.54
CA THR A 257 -3.33 10.92 -23.72
C THR A 257 -4.83 10.98 -23.43
N ILE A 258 -5.36 12.16 -23.06
CA ILE A 258 -6.79 12.34 -22.78
C ILE A 258 -7.63 12.03 -24.03
N GLU A 259 -7.19 12.45 -25.21
CA GLU A 259 -7.90 12.19 -26.47
C GLU A 259 -8.01 10.67 -26.74
N GLU A 260 -6.92 9.93 -26.59
CA GLU A 260 -6.91 8.49 -26.83
C GLU A 260 -7.69 7.70 -25.75
N LEU A 261 -7.56 8.12 -24.50
CA LEU A 261 -8.38 7.59 -23.40
C LEU A 261 -9.87 7.82 -23.66
N ASN A 262 -10.29 8.99 -24.13
CA ASN A 262 -11.70 9.28 -24.38
C ASN A 262 -12.31 8.36 -25.45
N LYS A 263 -11.54 7.92 -26.46
CA LYS A 263 -11.99 6.92 -27.45
C LYS A 263 -12.19 5.54 -26.80
N THR A 264 -11.27 5.15 -25.94
CA THR A 264 -11.35 3.88 -25.19
C THR A 264 -12.54 3.91 -24.22
N LEU A 265 -12.69 5.00 -23.47
CA LEU A 265 -13.75 5.18 -22.46
C LEU A 265 -15.14 5.33 -23.08
N SER A 266 -15.28 5.93 -24.26
CA SER A 266 -16.56 5.98 -24.97
C SER A 266 -17.02 4.59 -25.40
N THR A 267 -16.09 3.78 -25.90
CA THR A 267 -16.33 2.37 -26.26
C THR A 267 -16.69 1.55 -25.02
N LEU A 268 -15.95 1.72 -23.92
CA LEU A 268 -16.23 1.04 -22.65
C LEU A 268 -17.62 1.37 -22.13
N ARG A 269 -17.98 2.66 -21.97
CA ARG A 269 -19.30 3.07 -21.45
C ARG A 269 -20.46 2.66 -22.34
N SER A 270 -20.21 2.45 -23.64
CA SER A 270 -21.23 1.95 -24.56
C SER A 270 -21.49 0.46 -24.40
N ASN A 271 -20.56 -0.31 -23.81
CA ASN A 271 -20.63 -1.76 -23.71
C ASN A 271 -20.65 -2.30 -22.28
N VAL A 272 -20.23 -1.50 -21.31
CA VAL A 272 -20.13 -1.86 -19.89
C VAL A 272 -20.94 -0.85 -19.09
N SER A 273 -21.83 -1.34 -18.24
CA SER A 273 -22.43 -0.55 -17.18
C SER A 273 -21.76 -0.93 -15.86
N LEU A 274 -21.06 0.03 -15.26
CA LEU A 274 -20.46 -0.08 -13.94
C LEU A 274 -21.11 0.93 -13.00
N THR A 275 -21.75 0.44 -11.95
CA THR A 275 -22.29 1.23 -10.85
C THR A 275 -21.45 0.97 -9.62
N ILE A 276 -20.78 2.00 -9.09
CA ILE A 276 -19.94 1.87 -7.89
C ILE A 276 -20.82 2.15 -6.67
N THR A 277 -20.99 1.15 -5.80
CA THR A 277 -21.81 1.25 -4.59
C THR A 277 -20.96 1.28 -3.32
N SER A 278 -21.59 1.54 -2.18
CA SER A 278 -21.01 1.36 -0.84
C SER A 278 -22.14 0.83 0.06
N PRO A 279 -22.08 -0.41 0.55
CA PRO A 279 -21.01 -1.41 0.34
C PRO A 279 -20.81 -1.81 -1.14
N LYS A 280 -19.57 -2.12 -1.52
CA LYS A 280 -19.23 -2.67 -2.85
C LYS A 280 -19.60 -4.15 -2.94
N ASN A 281 -19.80 -4.63 -4.16
CA ASN A 281 -19.67 -6.04 -4.50
C ASN A 281 -18.29 -6.26 -5.15
N VAL A 282 -17.67 -7.42 -4.91
CA VAL A 282 -16.32 -7.72 -5.43
C VAL A 282 -16.24 -7.70 -6.96
N ASP A 283 -17.34 -7.97 -7.67
CA ASP A 283 -17.38 -7.88 -9.14
C ASP A 283 -17.17 -6.45 -9.65
N GLN A 284 -17.64 -5.46 -8.88
CA GLN A 284 -17.33 -4.06 -9.15
C GLN A 284 -15.82 -3.83 -9.01
N VAL A 285 -15.18 -4.39 -7.98
CA VAL A 285 -13.72 -4.29 -7.77
C VAL A 285 -12.98 -4.91 -8.97
N PHE A 286 -13.35 -6.11 -9.41
CA PHE A 286 -12.78 -6.72 -10.61
C PHE A 286 -12.94 -5.81 -11.84
N ALA A 287 -14.14 -5.28 -12.09
CA ALA A 287 -14.36 -4.36 -13.20
C ALA A 287 -13.45 -3.12 -13.12
N GLN A 288 -13.22 -2.55 -11.93
CA GLN A 288 -12.30 -1.44 -11.73
C GLN A 288 -10.86 -1.81 -12.16
N TYR A 289 -10.35 -2.98 -11.75
CA TYR A 289 -9.01 -3.45 -12.15
C TYR A 289 -8.89 -3.74 -13.64
N TYR A 290 -9.90 -4.37 -14.26
CA TYR A 290 -9.87 -4.67 -15.69
C TYR A 290 -10.02 -3.42 -16.56
N ILE A 291 -10.79 -2.43 -16.12
CA ILE A 291 -10.80 -1.11 -16.76
C ILE A 291 -9.43 -0.46 -16.61
N ALA A 292 -8.81 -0.47 -15.41
CA ALA A 292 -7.47 0.08 -15.22
C ALA A 292 -6.41 -0.59 -16.12
N LEU A 293 -6.46 -1.91 -16.29
CA LEU A 293 -5.62 -2.65 -17.25
C LEU A 293 -5.84 -2.14 -18.68
N LYS A 294 -7.10 -1.99 -19.11
CA LYS A 294 -7.43 -1.48 -20.45
C LYS A 294 -6.90 -0.07 -20.69
N LEU A 295 -6.98 0.80 -19.70
CA LEU A 295 -6.47 2.17 -19.80
C LEU A 295 -4.94 2.20 -19.78
N ALA A 296 -4.30 1.33 -19.01
CA ALA A 296 -2.84 1.16 -19.04
C ALA A 296 -2.34 0.73 -20.43
N GLU A 297 -3.07 -0.15 -21.14
CA GLU A 297 -2.78 -0.49 -22.55
C GLU A 297 -2.86 0.74 -23.45
N THR A 298 -3.96 1.49 -23.38
CA THR A 298 -4.19 2.71 -24.16
C THR A 298 -3.08 3.75 -23.92
N MET A 299 -2.62 3.87 -22.67
CA MET A 299 -1.57 4.80 -22.29
C MET A 299 -0.15 4.29 -22.60
N SER A 300 0.01 3.04 -23.05
CA SER A 300 1.31 2.38 -23.17
C SER A 300 2.12 2.47 -21.87
N ALA A 301 1.48 2.19 -20.73
CA ALA A 301 2.07 2.32 -19.41
C ALA A 301 3.29 1.39 -19.22
N ASP A 302 4.15 1.72 -18.26
CA ASP A 302 5.29 0.88 -17.91
C ASP A 302 4.85 -0.53 -17.47
N ASN A 303 5.66 -1.54 -17.79
CA ASN A 303 5.41 -2.94 -17.40
C ASN A 303 5.19 -3.10 -15.89
N LEU A 304 5.75 -2.22 -15.07
CA LEU A 304 5.55 -2.23 -13.62
C LEU A 304 4.08 -1.95 -13.25
N VAL A 305 3.36 -1.10 -13.99
CA VAL A 305 1.93 -0.84 -13.76
C VAL A 305 1.11 -2.11 -14.00
N PHE A 306 1.34 -2.79 -15.13
CA PHE A 306 0.68 -4.06 -15.43
C PHE A 306 1.01 -5.14 -14.39
N SER A 307 2.27 -5.23 -13.97
CA SER A 307 2.71 -6.23 -12.99
C SER A 307 1.98 -6.09 -11.65
N ARG A 308 1.78 -4.84 -11.18
CA ARG A 308 1.03 -4.54 -9.95
C ARG A 308 -0.46 -4.85 -10.08
N LEU A 309 -1.08 -4.46 -11.19
CA LEU A 309 -2.50 -4.75 -11.44
C LEU A 309 -2.76 -6.26 -11.46
N TRP A 310 -1.92 -7.02 -12.16
CA TRP A 310 -2.05 -8.47 -12.23
C TRP A 310 -1.75 -9.18 -10.90
N LEU A 311 -0.79 -8.69 -10.12
CA LEU A 311 -0.50 -9.24 -8.79
C LEU A 311 -1.70 -9.05 -7.84
N GLN A 312 -2.27 -7.85 -7.80
CA GLN A 312 -3.44 -7.58 -6.96
C GLN A 312 -4.69 -8.33 -7.44
N LEU A 313 -4.87 -8.51 -8.75
CA LEU A 313 -5.89 -9.41 -9.29
C LEU A 313 -5.66 -10.86 -8.83
N SER A 314 -4.42 -11.35 -8.81
CA SER A 314 -4.09 -12.69 -8.31
C SER A 314 -4.48 -12.85 -6.85
N TRP A 315 -4.23 -11.83 -6.01
CA TRP A 315 -4.67 -11.80 -4.62
C TRP A 315 -6.19 -11.80 -4.51
N LEU A 316 -6.88 -10.96 -5.28
CA LEU A 316 -8.33 -10.85 -5.26
C LEU A 316 -9.02 -12.16 -5.68
N TYR A 317 -8.54 -12.83 -6.74
CA TYR A 317 -9.04 -14.15 -7.12
C TYR A 317 -8.78 -15.21 -6.04
N SER A 318 -7.62 -15.13 -5.38
CA SER A 318 -7.28 -16.04 -4.28
C SER A 318 -8.26 -15.89 -3.12
N ASP A 319 -8.63 -14.65 -2.79
CA ASP A 319 -9.63 -14.36 -1.75
C ASP A 319 -11.02 -14.80 -2.14
N CYS A 320 -11.32 -14.88 -3.43
CA CYS A 320 -12.59 -15.40 -3.94
C CYS A 320 -12.58 -16.94 -4.06
N GLY A 321 -11.46 -17.61 -3.78
CA GLY A 321 -11.31 -19.06 -3.89
C GLY A 321 -11.18 -19.59 -5.33
N ASP A 322 -10.99 -18.73 -6.32
CA ASP A 322 -10.85 -19.14 -7.73
C ASP A 322 -9.39 -19.44 -8.06
N SER A 323 -8.97 -20.67 -7.77
CA SER A 323 -7.58 -21.11 -7.97
C SER A 323 -7.12 -21.02 -9.44
N ASN A 324 -8.02 -21.21 -10.41
CA ASN A 324 -7.67 -21.14 -11.83
C ASN A 324 -7.35 -19.70 -12.22
N MET A 325 -8.22 -18.76 -11.84
CA MET A 325 -8.01 -17.35 -12.13
C MET A 325 -6.88 -16.73 -11.31
N THR A 326 -6.67 -17.21 -10.07
CA THR A 326 -5.45 -16.90 -9.29
C THR A 326 -4.20 -17.29 -10.06
N GLN A 327 -4.13 -18.50 -10.60
CA GLN A 327 -2.98 -18.95 -11.37
C GLN A 327 -2.81 -18.14 -12.67
N TYR A 328 -3.91 -17.86 -13.38
CA TYR A 328 -3.89 -17.04 -14.59
C TYR A 328 -3.33 -15.63 -14.33
N ALA A 329 -3.90 -14.92 -13.35
CA ALA A 329 -3.47 -13.59 -12.98
C ALA A 329 -2.04 -13.57 -12.44
N GLY A 330 -1.66 -14.59 -11.64
CA GLY A 330 -0.31 -14.75 -11.13
C GLY A 330 0.74 -14.99 -12.22
N LYS A 331 0.43 -15.79 -13.25
CA LYS A 331 1.29 -15.96 -14.43
C LYS A 331 1.44 -14.68 -15.22
N LYS A 332 0.36 -13.89 -15.37
CA LYS A 332 0.42 -12.56 -15.99
C LYS A 332 1.27 -11.59 -15.18
N ALA A 333 1.15 -11.58 -13.85
CA ALA A 333 1.99 -10.78 -12.98
C ALA A 333 3.47 -11.15 -13.18
N LEU A 334 3.80 -12.45 -13.21
CA LEU A 334 5.16 -12.94 -13.45
C LEU A 334 5.70 -12.49 -14.81
N GLU A 335 4.89 -12.58 -15.87
CA GLU A 335 5.26 -12.11 -17.21
C GLU A 335 5.67 -10.63 -17.19
N TYR A 336 4.81 -9.76 -16.66
CA TYR A 336 5.06 -8.32 -16.65
C TYR A 336 6.17 -7.90 -15.67
N TYR A 337 6.31 -8.58 -14.53
CA TYR A 337 7.44 -8.34 -13.63
C TYR A 337 8.77 -8.70 -14.28
N ASN A 338 8.85 -9.79 -15.05
CA ASN A 338 10.06 -10.14 -15.80
C ASN A 338 10.38 -9.06 -16.85
N LYS A 339 9.37 -8.61 -17.61
CA LYS A 339 9.54 -7.50 -18.57
C LYS A 339 10.00 -6.21 -17.88
N ALA A 340 9.42 -5.89 -16.72
CA ALA A 340 9.79 -4.70 -15.95
C ALA A 340 11.22 -4.76 -15.42
N TYR A 341 11.69 -5.93 -14.94
CA TYR A 341 12.99 -6.04 -14.31
C TYR A 341 14.14 -6.34 -15.28
N TYR A 342 13.94 -7.25 -16.24
CA TYR A 342 15.00 -7.74 -17.12
C TYR A 342 15.02 -7.08 -18.50
N GLU A 343 13.87 -6.63 -19.01
CA GLU A 343 13.77 -6.07 -20.36
C GLU A 343 13.75 -4.54 -20.36
N SER A 344 13.40 -3.90 -19.23
CA SER A 344 13.35 -2.45 -19.14
C SER A 344 14.71 -1.84 -18.76
N HIS A 345 14.95 -0.59 -19.16
CA HIS A 345 16.11 0.20 -18.73
C HIS A 345 15.85 0.94 -17.40
N MET A 346 14.91 0.45 -16.58
CA MET A 346 14.55 1.09 -15.33
C MET A 346 15.65 0.89 -14.29
N THR A 347 15.99 1.96 -13.58
CA THR A 347 16.88 1.89 -12.42
C THR A 347 16.05 1.88 -11.15
N PHE A 348 16.39 0.95 -10.25
CA PHE A 348 15.77 0.84 -8.95
C PHE A 348 16.79 1.24 -7.89
N ASP A 349 16.35 1.94 -6.85
CA ASP A 349 17.16 1.99 -5.63
C ASP A 349 17.20 0.60 -4.99
N PRO A 350 18.23 0.30 -4.17
CA PRO A 350 18.41 -1.04 -3.62
C PRO A 350 17.19 -1.58 -2.86
N GLN A 351 16.43 -0.74 -2.16
CA GLN A 351 15.26 -1.22 -1.41
C GLN A 351 14.12 -1.62 -2.34
N ASN A 352 13.83 -0.79 -3.34
CA ASN A 352 12.80 -1.11 -4.34
C ASN A 352 13.20 -2.33 -5.18
N GLU A 353 14.48 -2.48 -5.50
CA GLU A 353 14.99 -3.66 -6.19
C GLU A 353 14.82 -4.94 -5.35
N GLN A 354 15.12 -4.88 -4.04
CA GLN A 354 14.87 -6.01 -3.14
C GLN A 354 13.39 -6.41 -3.11
N GLN A 355 12.49 -5.43 -3.04
CA GLN A 355 11.05 -5.71 -3.02
C GLN A 355 10.59 -6.38 -4.32
N LEU A 356 11.03 -5.85 -5.46
CA LEU A 356 10.73 -6.37 -6.78
C LEU A 356 11.20 -7.82 -6.94
N LEU A 357 12.44 -8.11 -6.51
CA LEU A 357 13.02 -9.44 -6.54
C LEU A 357 12.33 -10.41 -5.57
N MET A 358 11.87 -9.95 -4.39
CA MET A 358 11.06 -10.78 -3.48
C MET A 358 9.76 -11.24 -4.15
N VAL A 359 9.05 -10.34 -4.83
CA VAL A 359 7.81 -10.67 -5.54
C VAL A 359 8.08 -11.56 -6.75
N LEU A 360 9.10 -11.26 -7.55
CA LEU A 360 9.53 -12.11 -8.66
C LEU A 360 9.87 -13.53 -8.19
N ALA A 361 10.58 -13.66 -7.07
CA ALA A 361 10.92 -14.95 -6.51
C ALA A 361 9.66 -15.73 -6.10
N GLU A 362 8.74 -15.10 -5.36
CA GLU A 362 7.52 -15.76 -4.92
C GLU A 362 6.63 -16.18 -6.11
N LEU A 363 6.54 -15.35 -7.14
CA LEU A 363 5.83 -15.69 -8.38
C LEU A 363 6.51 -16.85 -9.13
N ASN A 364 7.85 -16.90 -9.17
CA ASN A 364 8.58 -18.03 -9.74
C ASN A 364 8.41 -19.32 -8.92
N ILE A 365 8.35 -19.25 -7.59
CA ILE A 365 8.06 -20.41 -6.73
C ILE A 365 6.68 -21.00 -7.08
N ARG A 366 5.67 -20.14 -7.25
CA ARG A 366 4.28 -20.58 -7.49
C ARG A 366 4.03 -21.01 -8.93
N TYR A 367 4.59 -20.30 -9.91
CA TYR A 367 4.15 -20.39 -11.30
C TYR A 367 5.28 -20.55 -12.32
N GLY A 368 6.54 -20.48 -11.88
CA GLY A 368 7.70 -20.45 -12.75
C GLY A 368 8.77 -21.45 -12.32
N ASP A 369 10.01 -20.98 -12.37
CA ASP A 369 11.19 -21.80 -12.15
C ASP A 369 11.77 -21.56 -10.75
N LYS A 370 11.77 -22.60 -9.91
CA LYS A 370 12.29 -22.54 -8.54
C LYS A 370 13.79 -22.22 -8.49
N GLU A 371 14.57 -22.57 -9.50
CA GLU A 371 15.99 -22.19 -9.56
C GLU A 371 16.16 -20.69 -9.81
N LYS A 372 15.32 -20.11 -10.69
CA LYS A 372 15.27 -18.65 -10.86
C LYS A 372 14.86 -17.94 -9.58
N ALA A 373 13.85 -18.47 -8.88
CA ALA A 373 13.42 -17.92 -7.59
C ALA A 373 14.56 -17.94 -6.56
N PHE A 374 15.30 -19.04 -6.46
CA PHE A 374 16.45 -19.14 -5.57
C PHE A 374 17.49 -18.05 -5.86
N ASN A 375 17.84 -17.85 -7.14
CA ASN A 375 18.80 -16.82 -7.55
C ASN A 375 18.29 -15.41 -7.20
N GLN A 376 17.00 -15.13 -7.41
CA GLN A 376 16.39 -13.85 -7.06
C GLN A 376 16.43 -13.59 -5.54
N LEU A 377 16.06 -14.57 -4.72
CA LEU A 377 16.16 -14.46 -3.26
C LEU A 377 17.62 -14.28 -2.80
N TYR A 378 18.56 -14.99 -3.45
CA TYR A 378 19.98 -14.86 -3.13
C TYR A 378 20.50 -13.44 -3.46
N SER A 379 20.06 -12.86 -4.58
CA SER A 379 20.31 -11.46 -4.91
C SER A 379 19.76 -10.51 -3.85
N VAL A 380 18.52 -10.73 -3.37
CA VAL A 380 17.93 -9.92 -2.28
C VAL A 380 18.78 -10.01 -1.00
N LYS A 381 19.16 -11.23 -0.61
CA LYS A 381 19.96 -11.50 0.60
C LYS A 381 21.34 -10.83 0.55
N THR A 382 21.96 -10.79 -0.62
CA THR A 382 23.34 -10.32 -0.80
C THR A 382 23.44 -8.87 -1.28
N MET A 383 22.32 -8.23 -1.65
CA MET A 383 22.27 -6.87 -2.16
C MET A 383 22.87 -5.86 -1.17
N LYS A 384 23.94 -5.18 -1.59
CA LYS A 384 24.56 -4.09 -0.83
C LYS A 384 23.57 -2.92 -0.72
N ASP A 385 23.61 -2.21 0.41
CA ASP A 385 22.74 -1.06 0.72
C ASP A 385 21.22 -1.31 0.73
N GLY A 386 20.77 -2.55 0.48
CA GLY A 386 19.40 -2.98 0.72
C GLY A 386 19.00 -3.00 2.20
N ALA A 387 17.69 -2.91 2.47
CA ALA A 387 17.13 -2.98 3.81
C ALA A 387 17.28 -4.38 4.43
N ARG A 388 17.61 -4.42 5.73
CA ARG A 388 17.89 -5.67 6.46
C ARG A 388 16.70 -6.62 6.50
N ILE A 389 15.47 -6.08 6.57
CA ILE A 389 14.25 -6.88 6.65
C ILE A 389 14.07 -7.79 5.43
N TYR A 390 14.37 -7.30 4.22
CA TYR A 390 14.23 -8.11 3.01
C TYR A 390 15.33 -9.16 2.91
N ARG A 391 16.55 -8.88 3.40
CA ARG A 391 17.60 -9.89 3.50
C ARG A 391 17.18 -11.04 4.42
N PHE A 392 16.61 -10.72 5.58
CA PHE A 392 16.10 -11.72 6.53
C PHE A 392 14.94 -12.53 5.95
N LYS A 393 13.97 -11.86 5.31
CA LYS A 393 12.85 -12.53 4.62
C LYS A 393 13.37 -13.47 3.52
N ALA A 394 14.32 -13.03 2.71
CA ALA A 394 14.90 -13.83 1.64
C ALA A 394 15.68 -15.04 2.17
N GLU A 395 16.46 -14.86 3.24
CA GLU A 395 17.17 -15.97 3.90
C GLU A 395 16.20 -17.05 4.40
N THR A 396 15.16 -16.63 5.13
CA THR A 396 14.11 -17.55 5.61
C THR A 396 13.45 -18.28 4.44
N ARG A 397 13.09 -17.54 3.38
CA ARG A 397 12.40 -18.10 2.22
C ARG A 397 13.28 -19.05 1.40
N ILE A 398 14.59 -18.84 1.36
CA ILE A 398 15.55 -19.74 0.71
C ILE A 398 15.54 -21.11 1.40
N ASP A 399 15.52 -21.13 2.74
CA ASP A 399 15.53 -22.39 3.49
C ASP A 399 14.23 -23.16 3.27
N GLU A 400 13.08 -22.48 3.28
CA GLU A 400 11.78 -23.07 2.93
C GLU A 400 11.78 -23.64 1.50
N LEU A 401 12.30 -22.87 0.52
CA LEU A 401 12.37 -23.28 -0.88
C LEU A 401 13.23 -24.55 -1.05
N ARG A 402 14.34 -24.67 -0.32
CA ARG A 402 15.19 -25.87 -0.35
C ARG A 402 14.44 -27.10 0.14
N GLU A 403 13.67 -26.97 1.22
CA GLU A 403 12.86 -28.08 1.73
C GLU A 403 11.75 -28.47 0.74
N MET A 404 11.10 -27.50 0.10
CA MET A 404 10.15 -27.75 -0.98
C MET A 404 10.80 -28.54 -2.14
N MET A 405 11.97 -28.09 -2.62
CA MET A 405 12.67 -28.77 -3.72
C MET A 405 13.15 -30.17 -3.35
N LYS A 406 13.56 -30.41 -2.10
CA LYS A 406 13.92 -31.76 -1.61
C LYS A 406 12.69 -32.67 -1.58
N ALA A 407 11.56 -32.18 -1.07
CA ALA A 407 10.31 -32.93 -1.01
C ALA A 407 9.83 -33.35 -2.41
N GLU A 408 9.89 -32.44 -3.39
CA GLU A 408 9.53 -32.72 -4.79
C GLU A 408 10.45 -33.75 -5.43
N LYS A 409 11.77 -33.65 -5.22
CA LYS A 409 12.72 -34.66 -5.71
C LYS A 409 12.42 -36.05 -5.13
N LYS A 410 12.07 -36.12 -3.84
CA LYS A 410 11.70 -37.38 -3.18
C LYS A 410 10.39 -37.93 -3.75
N ALA A 411 9.39 -37.09 -4.00
CA ALA A 411 8.12 -37.48 -4.60
C ALA A 411 8.27 -37.98 -6.05
N ASN A 412 9.18 -37.40 -6.83
CA ASN A 412 9.46 -37.82 -8.21
C ASN A 412 10.40 -39.04 -8.32
N SER A 413 11.03 -39.45 -7.21
CA SER A 413 11.91 -40.63 -7.14
C SER A 413 11.20 -41.88 -6.61
N ASN A 414 9.95 -41.73 -6.18
CA ASN A 414 9.01 -42.79 -5.80
C ASN A 414 7.96 -42.92 -6.90
#